data_AF-A0A241WCG1-F1
#
_entry.id   AF-A0A241WCG1-F1
#
_cell.length_a   1.000
_cell.length_b   1.000
_cell.length_c   1.000
_cell.angle_alpha   90.00
_cell.angle_beta   90.00
_cell.angle_gamma   90.00
#
_symmetry.space_group_name_H-M   'P 1'
#
loop_
_entity.id
_entity.type
_entity.pdbx_description
1 polymer ?
#
loop_
_entity_poly.entity_id
_entity_poly.type
_entity_poly.pdbx_seq_one_letter_code
_entity_poly.pdbx_strand_id
1 'polypeptide(L)'
;MLAENELVAVFGQFTYTSVYAKNTFTSPFSIKATVKDGLITFFQFMEDTYASASSFRVGGEWIIQQDADSSKNFKVSAATV
;
A
#
# COMPACT_ATOMS: atom_id res chain seq x y z
N MET A 1 -1.79 15.79 -8.36
CA MET A 1 -0.66 16.34 -7.59
C MET A 1 -1.02 17.74 -7.17
N LEU A 2 -0.76 18.08 -5.92
CA LEU A 2 -0.94 19.42 -5.35
C LEU A 2 0.43 19.87 -4.82
N ALA A 3 0.73 21.16 -4.93
CA ALA A 3 1.98 21.73 -4.42
C ALA A 3 1.74 23.10 -3.81
N GLU A 4 2.38 23.38 -2.69
CA GLU A 4 2.36 24.66 -2.00
C GLU A 4 3.73 24.89 -1.33
N ASN A 5 4.40 25.98 -1.68
CA ASN A 5 5.78 26.27 -1.26
C ASN A 5 6.72 25.08 -1.59
N GLU A 6 7.40 24.54 -0.59
CA GLU A 6 8.27 23.38 -0.71
C GLU A 6 7.52 22.04 -0.56
N LEU A 7 6.22 22.05 -0.23
CA LEU A 7 5.46 20.83 0.04
C LEU A 7 4.73 20.34 -1.21
N VAL A 8 4.83 19.03 -1.45
CA VAL A 8 4.15 18.35 -2.56
C VAL A 8 3.34 17.18 -2.02
N ALA A 9 2.09 17.09 -2.46
CA ALA A 9 1.22 15.94 -2.26
C ALA A 9 0.92 15.26 -3.61
N VAL A 10 1.25 13.97 -3.70
CA VAL A 10 0.94 13.13 -4.86
C VAL A 10 -0.04 12.06 -4.43
N PHE A 11 -1.06 11.86 -5.25
CA PHE A 11 -2.03 10.79 -5.10
C PHE A 11 -2.07 10.04 -6.42
N GLY A 12 -2.21 8.72 -6.35
CA GLY A 12 -2.26 7.90 -7.53
C GLY A 12 -2.53 6.45 -7.19
N GLN A 13 -2.19 5.57 -8.13
CA GLN A 13 -2.35 4.14 -8.01
C GLN A 13 -1.08 3.45 -8.52
N PHE A 14 -0.66 2.40 -7.82
CA PHE A 14 0.40 1.51 -8.28
C PHE A 14 -0.14 0.09 -8.44
N THR A 15 0.43 -0.63 -9.38
CA THR A 15 0.23 -2.07 -9.54
C THR A 15 1.56 -2.74 -9.28
N TYR A 16 1.59 -3.64 -8.30
CA TYR A 16 2.77 -4.42 -7.94
C TYR A 16 2.53 -5.88 -8.22
N THR A 17 3.57 -6.55 -8.72
CA THR A 17 3.58 -7.99 -8.91
C THR A 17 4.73 -8.59 -8.11
N SER A 18 4.43 -9.52 -7.21
CA SER A 18 5.46 -10.27 -6.49
C SER A 18 6.29 -11.08 -7.48
N VAL A 19 7.62 -10.91 -7.46
CA VAL A 19 8.50 -11.56 -8.43
C VAL A 19 8.45 -13.09 -8.31
N TYR A 20 8.39 -13.62 -7.10
CA TYR A 20 8.36 -15.07 -6.86
C TYR A 20 6.94 -15.63 -6.83
N ALA A 21 6.05 -15.03 -6.04
CA ALA A 21 4.68 -15.54 -5.87
C ALA A 21 3.77 -15.24 -7.07
N LYS A 22 4.16 -14.33 -7.96
CA LYS A 22 3.42 -13.89 -9.16
C LYS A 22 2.04 -13.27 -8.92
N ASN A 23 1.62 -13.14 -7.67
CA ASN A 23 0.40 -12.42 -7.34
C ASN A 23 0.58 -10.93 -7.65
N THR A 24 -0.47 -10.35 -8.23
CA THR A 24 -0.53 -8.93 -8.56
C THR A 24 -1.61 -8.27 -7.73
N PHE A 25 -1.32 -7.08 -7.20
CA PHE A 25 -2.32 -6.24 -6.58
C PHE A 25 -2.18 -4.80 -7.07
N THR A 26 -3.28 -4.07 -7.01
CA THR A 26 -3.38 -2.69 -7.42
C THR A 26 -3.91 -1.91 -6.23
N SER A 27 -3.21 -0.85 -5.83
CA SER A 27 -3.53 -0.10 -4.62
C SER A 27 -3.38 1.40 -4.83
N PRO A 28 -4.28 2.22 -4.26
CA PRO A 28 -4.06 3.66 -4.19
C PRO A 28 -2.85 3.97 -3.31
N PHE A 29 -2.18 5.07 -3.60
CA PHE A 29 -1.11 5.58 -2.74
C PHE A 29 -1.24 7.07 -2.51
N SER A 30 -0.58 7.54 -1.45
CA SER A 30 -0.28 8.95 -1.28
C SER A 30 1.20 9.16 -0.93
N ILE A 31 1.78 10.23 -1.47
CA ILE A 31 3.14 10.67 -1.17
C ILE A 31 3.07 12.09 -0.65
N LYS A 32 3.73 12.33 0.49
CA LYS A 32 4.08 13.66 0.96
C LYS A 32 5.58 13.85 0.76
N ALA A 33 5.96 14.88 0.03
CA ALA A 33 7.36 15.22 -0.20
C ALA A 33 7.65 16.69 0.14
N THR A 34 8.91 16.97 0.46
CA THR A 34 9.45 18.34 0.54
C THR A 34 10.54 18.51 -0.50
N VAL A 35 10.45 19.55 -1.33
CA VAL A 35 11.40 19.88 -2.39
C VAL A 35 12.06 21.23 -2.08
N LYS A 36 13.39 21.23 -1.99
CA LYS A 36 14.21 22.45 -1.77
C LYS A 36 15.30 22.50 -2.82
N ASP A 37 15.48 23.66 -3.46
CA ASP A 37 16.50 23.86 -4.50
C ASP A 37 16.46 22.79 -5.61
N GLY A 38 15.25 22.33 -5.96
CA GLY A 38 15.03 21.29 -6.97
C GLY A 38 15.28 19.85 -6.51
N LEU A 39 15.64 19.63 -5.24
CA LEU A 39 15.93 18.31 -4.67
C LEU A 39 14.87 17.88 -3.66
N ILE A 40 14.52 16.59 -3.66
CA ILE A 40 13.64 16.01 -2.64
C ILE A 40 14.46 15.86 -1.34
N THR A 41 14.04 16.58 -0.30
CA THR A 41 14.68 16.56 1.03
C THR A 41 13.89 15.75 2.06
N PHE A 42 12.62 15.45 1.77
CA PHE A 42 11.77 14.57 2.56
C PHE A 42 10.83 13.80 1.63
N PHE A 43 10.60 12.52 1.96
CA PHE A 43 9.71 11.64 1.20
C PHE A 43 9.01 10.66 2.15
N GLN A 44 7.69 10.74 2.21
CA GLN A 44 6.83 9.82 2.95
C GLN A 44 5.84 9.18 1.99
N PHE A 45 5.95 7.88 1.81
CA PHE A 45 5.04 7.06 1.04
C PHE A 45 4.07 6.34 1.98
N MET A 46 2.78 6.47 1.69
CA MET A 46 1.70 5.80 2.42
C MET A 46 1.02 4.84 1.46
N GLU A 47 1.08 3.55 1.79
CA GLU A 47 0.49 2.45 1.03
C GLU A 47 -0.49 1.62 1.88
N ASP A 48 -1.29 0.80 1.20
CA ASP A 48 -2.07 -0.26 1.83
C ASP A 48 -1.18 -1.49 2.11
N THR A 49 -0.65 -1.55 3.33
CA THR A 49 0.24 -2.62 3.76
C THR A 49 -0.43 -4.01 3.75
N TYR A 50 -1.74 -4.12 3.98
CA TYR A 50 -2.42 -5.42 3.97
C TYR A 50 -2.53 -5.96 2.54
N ALA A 51 -2.90 -5.10 1.59
CA ALA A 51 -2.91 -5.46 0.17
C ALA A 51 -1.50 -5.85 -0.31
N SER A 52 -0.48 -5.06 0.05
CA SER A 52 0.92 -5.37 -0.26
C SER A 52 1.35 -6.73 0.28
N ALA A 53 1.08 -7.00 1.56
CA ALA A 53 1.41 -8.27 2.21
C ALA A 53 0.71 -9.47 1.57
N SER A 54 -0.55 -9.32 1.13
CA SER A 54 -1.29 -10.39 0.45
C SER A 54 -0.59 -10.86 -0.84
N SER A 55 0.08 -9.96 -1.57
CA SER A 55 0.77 -10.29 -2.82
C SER A 55 2.00 -11.21 -2.64
N PHE A 56 2.62 -11.20 -1.47
CA PHE A 56 3.76 -12.09 -1.18
C PHE A 56 3.32 -13.46 -0.64
N ARG A 57 2.01 -13.69 -0.46
CA ARG A 57 1.50 -14.88 0.19
C ARG A 57 1.38 -16.05 -0.79
N VAL A 58 2.06 -17.15 -0.46
CA VAL A 58 2.03 -18.40 -1.22
C VAL A 58 1.06 -19.45 -0.66
N GLY A 59 0.57 -19.26 0.58
CA GLY A 59 -0.35 -20.19 1.23
C GLY A 59 -0.84 -19.71 2.60
N GLY A 60 -1.75 -20.49 3.19
CA GLY A 60 -2.32 -20.24 4.52
C GLY A 60 -3.28 -19.06 4.59
N GLU A 61 -3.87 -18.86 5.77
CA GLU A 61 -4.96 -17.90 6.00
C GLU A 61 -4.77 -17.16 7.33
N TRP A 62 -5.34 -15.98 7.42
CA TRP A 62 -5.28 -15.10 8.59
C TRP A 62 -6.60 -14.34 8.70
N ILE A 63 -7.09 -14.23 9.93
CA ILE A 63 -8.26 -13.40 10.26
C ILE A 63 -7.71 -12.13 10.90
N ILE A 64 -7.91 -10.99 10.23
CA ILE A 64 -7.51 -9.70 10.78
C ILE A 64 -8.57 -9.25 11.79
N GLN A 65 -8.16 -9.17 13.05
CA GLN A 65 -8.99 -8.69 14.16
C GLN A 65 -8.93 -7.17 14.25
N GLN A 66 -9.67 -6.49 13.39
CA GLN A 66 -9.66 -5.02 13.31
C GLN A 66 -10.68 -4.34 14.23
N ASP A 67 -11.61 -5.10 14.80
CA ASP A 67 -12.67 -4.60 15.68
C ASP A 67 -12.96 -5.65 16.78
N ALA A 68 -13.53 -5.21 17.90
CA ALA A 68 -14.03 -6.10 18.94
C ALA A 68 -15.23 -6.93 18.46
N ASP A 69 -16.03 -6.39 17.53
CA ASP A 69 -17.06 -7.11 16.81
C ASP A 69 -16.44 -8.02 15.75
N SER A 70 -16.42 -9.33 16.03
CA SER A 70 -15.82 -10.34 15.15
C SER A 70 -16.46 -10.40 13.75
N SER A 71 -17.69 -9.90 13.57
CA SER A 71 -18.34 -9.88 12.26
C SER A 71 -17.68 -8.90 11.28
N LYS A 72 -16.92 -7.92 11.79
CA LYS A 72 -16.17 -6.96 10.98
C LYS A 72 -14.75 -7.41 10.68
N ASN A 73 -14.32 -8.54 11.23
CA ASN A 73 -13.02 -9.10 10.90
C ASN A 73 -13.03 -9.60 9.47
N PHE A 74 -11.93 -9.37 8.76
CA PHE A 74 -11.80 -9.84 7.39
C PHE A 74 -10.73 -10.91 7.27
N LYS A 75 -11.04 -11.88 6.43
CA LYS A 75 -10.13 -12.96 6.09
C LYS A 75 -9.26 -12.51 4.93
N VAL A 76 -7.98 -12.74 5.07
CA VAL A 76 -7.04 -12.65 3.96
C VAL A 76 -6.53 -14.06 3.70
N SER A 77 -6.51 -14.50 2.45
CA SER A 77 -6.03 -15.81 2.03
C SER A 77 -4.98 -15.64 0.93
N ALA A 78 -4.23 -16.69 0.63
CA ALA A 78 -3.44 -16.71 -0.60
C ALA A 78 -4.38 -16.50 -1.80
N ALA A 79 -3.91 -15.74 -2.79
CA ALA A 79 -4.64 -15.61 -4.04
C ALA A 79 -4.67 -16.99 -4.73
N THR A 80 -5.86 -17.46 -5.09
CA THR A 80 -5.99 -18.66 -5.90
C THR A 80 -5.51 -18.31 -7.31
N VAL A 81 -4.44 -18.98 -7.76
CA VAL A 81 -3.97 -18.91 -9.15
C VAL A 81 -5.03 -19.47 -10.09
#